data_AF-T5AJX8-F1
#
_entry.id   AF-T5AJX8-F1
#
_cell.length_a   1.000
_cell.length_b   1.000
_cell.length_c   1.000
_cell.angle_alpha   90.00
_cell.angle_beta   90.00
_cell.angle_gamma   90.00
#
_symmetry.space_group_name_H-M   'P 1'
#
loop_
_entity.id
_entity.type
_entity.pdbx_description
1 polymer ?
#
loop_
_entity_poly.entity_id
_entity_poly.type
_entity_poly.pdbx_seq_one_letter_code
_entity_poly.pdbx_strand_id
1 'polypeptide(L)'
;MAMHRDLVKGTGFFETLRRRQVVLRGGLNYAMASLKIDDGPTQPLPALANVSYLPEAEDLVQALLEEALPEDRVRFRGYLSSRPLGLGLITAGPGFGKTTAIAAATIGMSLAIGKTYCTAPTHVAVNNFAGRLVEVANRVTDRCNLGRSTANQVRRPLIVRGHKPKDELRAFMHLLESPGELDAIPSSTFSPPSRWQLPLSMAFWLLVALRARAVEGMCPDVPTAIEEMRKRLDGRSELAALRLAKNDLPMLMGPIAFAADALCTTPALSSQQPYCTFRDTIAKAVAVDEAGSISRPDLYTVWGNTLSPCLLGGDEKQLSPALMTSKEKDGSGNYINRHAPDGKISPLLFFKSTGWPVYRLRVQLRMAKDLFAVCHKEVYSDLPFIYGPGGDINLPHHAIGLKFEAFLRARFNGLAAPPAGTLMPAFIHCEGSFCFKDPTTLSKKNPDQVKIALDLVKDFVTATAVDAGRIVVMSPYKAMVEQYAMVEHIARQRKRPECATALAKMPEAATAESFQGQEGDMVVVIFGTTVRVGPGFTLDEQRLNVMLSRQRCGLLLVGDVNVAGSMTKEKGAKKGKNKGRNDTVKIIGEEGKVAYVAGGMLYSVHKALWEAGRVATVSVEPKKK
;
A
#
# COMPACT_ATOMS: atom_id res chain seq x y z
N MET A 1 29.59 -7.29 -8.90
CA MET A 1 28.87 -8.58 -8.77
C MET A 1 29.09 -9.31 -7.44
N ALA A 2 30.32 -9.50 -6.94
CA ALA A 2 30.55 -10.26 -5.69
C ALA A 2 29.79 -9.67 -4.48
N MET A 3 29.89 -8.36 -4.24
CA MET A 3 29.13 -7.70 -3.16
C MET A 3 27.60 -7.81 -3.34
N HIS A 4 27.09 -7.79 -4.58
CA HIS A 4 25.65 -7.97 -4.82
C HIS A 4 25.21 -9.37 -4.38
N ARG A 5 26.01 -10.39 -4.72
CA ARG A 5 25.73 -11.78 -4.34
C ARG A 5 25.75 -11.96 -2.83
N ASP A 6 26.72 -11.37 -2.14
CA ASP A 6 26.80 -11.41 -0.68
C ASP A 6 25.59 -10.73 -0.03
N LEU A 7 25.18 -9.57 -0.57
CA LEU A 7 23.99 -8.84 -0.14
C LEU A 7 22.72 -9.68 -0.27
N VAL A 8 22.46 -10.28 -1.43
CA VAL A 8 21.23 -11.07 -1.66
C VAL A 8 21.25 -12.44 -1.00
N LYS A 9 22.43 -12.98 -0.65
CA LYS A 9 22.57 -14.20 0.15
C LYS A 9 22.35 -13.95 1.64
N GLY A 10 22.55 -12.71 2.11
CA GLY A 10 22.45 -12.38 3.53
C GLY A 10 23.54 -13.02 4.40
N THR A 11 24.62 -13.52 3.80
CA THR A 11 25.72 -14.21 4.51
C THR A 11 26.81 -13.27 5.02
N GLY A 12 26.57 -11.95 4.96
CA GLY A 12 27.56 -10.93 5.25
C GLY A 12 28.60 -10.74 4.14
N PHE A 13 29.48 -9.74 4.32
CA PHE A 13 30.44 -9.29 3.29
C PHE A 13 31.88 -9.75 3.56
N PHE A 14 32.09 -10.66 4.53
CA PHE A 14 33.42 -11.03 5.00
C PHE A 14 34.32 -11.52 3.85
N GLU A 15 33.84 -12.45 3.03
CA GLU A 15 34.58 -12.98 1.88
C GLU A 15 34.96 -11.89 0.88
N THR A 16 34.00 -11.04 0.49
CA THR A 16 34.27 -10.01 -0.51
C THR A 16 35.18 -8.90 0.02
N LEU A 17 35.01 -8.47 1.27
CA LEU A 17 35.84 -7.44 1.89
C LEU A 17 37.27 -7.93 2.16
N ARG A 18 37.43 -9.18 2.61
CA ARG A 18 38.74 -9.79 2.85
C ARG A 18 39.52 -10.01 1.55
N ARG A 19 38.87 -10.55 0.50
CA ARG A 19 39.50 -10.71 -0.82
C ARG A 19 39.95 -9.38 -1.41
N ARG A 20 39.13 -8.33 -1.28
CA ARG A 20 39.49 -6.99 -1.75
C ARG A 20 40.74 -6.46 -1.04
N GLN A 21 40.87 -6.68 0.27
CA GLN A 21 42.09 -6.30 1.01
C GLN A 21 43.32 -7.07 0.55
N VAL A 22 43.23 -8.38 0.34
CA VAL A 22 44.36 -9.20 -0.13
C VAL A 22 44.84 -8.75 -1.52
N VAL A 23 43.91 -8.41 -2.41
CA VAL A 23 44.21 -7.93 -3.78
C VAL A 23 44.78 -6.51 -3.77
N LEU A 24 44.19 -5.58 -3.01
CA LEU A 24 44.69 -4.19 -2.92
C LEU A 24 46.06 -4.07 -2.25
N ARG A 25 46.44 -5.04 -1.42
CA ARG A 25 47.68 -5.01 -0.62
C ARG A 25 48.80 -5.85 -1.20
N GLY A 26 48.74 -6.29 -2.46
CA GLY A 26 49.89 -6.93 -3.12
C GLY A 26 50.24 -8.34 -2.60
N GLY A 27 49.28 -9.06 -2.03
CA GLY A 27 49.45 -10.46 -1.63
C GLY A 27 50.23 -10.69 -0.32
N LEU A 28 50.69 -11.94 -0.13
CA LEU A 28 51.21 -12.49 1.13
C LEU A 28 52.36 -11.66 1.75
N ASN A 29 53.20 -11.04 0.92
CA ASN A 29 54.40 -10.31 1.34
C ASN A 29 54.08 -9.03 2.13
N TYR A 30 53.01 -8.30 1.78
CA TYR A 30 52.58 -7.13 2.56
C TYR A 30 51.91 -7.52 3.88
N ALA A 31 51.16 -8.63 3.87
CA ALA A 31 50.53 -9.18 5.07
C ALA A 31 51.57 -9.65 6.11
N MET A 32 52.70 -10.22 5.65
CA MET A 32 53.83 -10.53 6.53
C MET A 32 54.58 -9.29 7.02
N ALA A 33 54.73 -8.25 6.18
CA ALA A 33 55.38 -7.00 6.57
C ALA A 33 54.57 -6.16 7.60
N SER A 34 53.26 -6.39 7.69
CA SER A 34 52.34 -5.68 8.60
C SER A 34 52.10 -6.38 9.94
N LEU A 35 52.69 -7.57 10.15
CA LEU A 35 52.72 -8.32 11.43
C LEU A 35 53.77 -7.78 12.42
N LYS A 36 54.08 -6.48 12.40
CA LYS A 36 54.93 -5.87 13.42
C LYS A 36 54.13 -5.72 14.71
N ILE A 37 54.66 -6.31 15.79
CA ILE A 37 54.17 -6.24 17.17
C ILE A 37 54.63 -4.92 17.78
N ASP A 38 54.28 -3.81 17.16
CA ASP A 38 54.39 -2.48 17.77
C ASP A 38 52.99 -1.87 17.74
N ASP A 39 52.61 -1.16 18.81
CA ASP A 39 51.35 -0.45 19.04
C ASP A 39 51.09 0.67 18.00
N GLY A 40 51.11 0.33 16.72
CA GLY A 40 50.71 1.20 15.63
C GLY A 40 49.18 1.36 15.60
N PRO A 41 48.67 2.44 14.99
CA PRO A 41 47.24 2.73 14.97
C PRO A 41 46.47 1.52 14.41
N THR A 42 45.57 0.98 15.22
CA THR A 42 44.66 -0.11 14.84
C THR A 42 43.99 0.24 13.52
N GLN A 43 44.27 -0.54 12.46
CA GLN A 43 43.73 -0.25 11.15
C GLN A 43 42.20 -0.48 11.16
N PRO A 44 41.40 0.48 10.64
CA PRO A 44 39.96 0.35 10.68
C PRO A 44 39.49 -0.84 9.84
N LEU A 45 38.49 -1.56 10.37
CA LEU A 45 37.83 -2.64 9.65
C LEU A 45 37.26 -2.12 8.32
N PRO A 46 37.30 -2.92 7.23
CA PRO A 46 36.76 -2.51 5.95
C PRO A 46 35.26 -2.21 6.08
N ALA A 47 34.88 -0.96 5.78
CA ALA A 47 33.50 -0.49 5.83
C ALA A 47 32.84 -0.56 4.44
N LEU A 48 31.52 -0.72 4.42
CA LEU A 48 30.74 -0.63 3.19
C LEU A 48 30.72 0.83 2.71
N ALA A 49 30.74 1.04 1.39
CA ALA A 49 30.58 2.37 0.82
C ALA A 49 29.20 2.94 1.20
N ASN A 50 29.15 4.19 1.63
CA ASN A 50 27.90 4.88 1.92
C ASN A 50 27.50 5.78 0.76
N VAL A 51 26.20 5.89 0.52
CA VAL A 51 25.61 6.77 -0.49
C VAL A 51 24.64 7.71 0.21
N SER A 52 24.76 9.01 -0.07
CA SER A 52 23.82 10.03 0.42
C SER A 52 22.62 10.12 -0.53
N TYR A 53 21.42 10.21 0.03
CA TYR A 53 20.19 10.56 -0.68
C TYR A 53 19.86 12.06 -0.57
N LEU A 54 20.76 12.87 -0.03
CA LEU A 54 20.56 14.32 0.09
C LEU A 54 21.34 15.02 -1.03
N PRO A 55 20.73 16.00 -1.73
CA PRO A 55 21.44 16.81 -2.71
C PRO A 55 22.52 17.68 -2.04
N GLU A 56 23.46 18.18 -2.84
CA GLU A 56 24.55 19.04 -2.35
C GLU A 56 24.04 20.42 -1.90
N ALA A 57 22.98 20.92 -2.52
CA ALA A 57 22.43 22.25 -2.23
C ALA A 57 21.60 22.23 -0.93
N GLU A 58 22.04 22.99 0.07
CA GLU A 58 21.46 22.97 1.42
C GLU A 58 20.01 23.48 1.48
N ASP A 59 19.67 24.45 0.64
CA ASP A 59 18.30 24.95 0.44
C ASP A 59 17.34 23.83 0.01
N LEU A 60 17.76 22.97 -0.93
CA LEU A 60 16.98 21.79 -1.34
C LEU A 60 16.86 20.79 -0.20
N VAL A 61 17.94 20.59 0.57
CA VAL A 61 17.93 19.71 1.75
C VAL A 61 16.91 20.21 2.78
N GLN A 62 16.90 21.50 3.11
CA GLN A 62 15.95 22.05 4.08
C GLN A 62 14.51 21.93 3.59
N ALA A 63 14.24 22.29 2.34
CA ALA A 63 12.92 22.16 1.74
C ALA A 63 12.41 20.71 1.69
N LEU A 64 13.32 19.74 1.47
CA LEU A 64 13.03 18.31 1.51
C LEU A 64 12.69 17.85 2.93
N LEU A 65 13.46 18.28 3.93
CA LEU A 65 13.27 17.88 5.33
C LEU A 65 11.99 18.45 5.94
N GLU A 66 11.41 19.50 5.37
CA GLU A 66 10.08 19.98 5.76
C GLU A 66 8.94 19.00 5.48
N GLU A 67 9.15 17.98 4.64
CA GLU A 67 8.20 16.88 4.46
C GLU A 67 8.16 15.92 5.66
N ALA A 68 9.19 15.95 6.50
CA ALA A 68 9.19 15.25 7.78
C ALA A 68 8.62 16.14 8.88
N LEU A 69 7.97 15.50 9.86
CA LEU A 69 7.52 16.17 11.08
C LEU A 69 8.70 16.87 11.78
N PRO A 70 8.48 18.02 12.45
CA PRO A 70 9.55 18.78 13.09
C PRO A 70 10.46 17.94 13.98
N GLU A 71 9.89 17.04 14.79
CA GLU A 71 10.65 16.16 15.69
C GLU A 71 11.49 15.10 14.94
N ASP A 72 11.12 14.81 13.70
CA ASP A 72 11.72 13.77 12.87
C ASP A 72 12.80 14.27 11.91
N ARG A 73 12.90 15.59 11.69
CA ARG A 73 13.81 16.18 10.68
C ARG A 73 15.27 15.79 10.91
N VAL A 74 15.73 15.83 12.15
CA VAL A 74 17.13 15.49 12.49
C VAL A 74 17.44 14.03 12.19
N ARG A 75 16.58 13.10 12.64
CA ARG A 75 16.79 11.68 12.36
C ARG A 75 16.58 11.33 10.89
N PHE A 76 15.67 12.01 10.20
CA PHE A 76 15.43 11.79 8.78
C PHE A 76 16.63 12.26 7.96
N ARG A 77 17.19 13.45 8.26
CA ARG A 77 18.44 13.92 7.67
C ARG A 77 19.59 12.96 7.90
N GLY A 78 19.83 12.56 9.16
CA GLY A 78 20.90 11.61 9.49
C GLY A 78 20.70 10.23 8.87
N TYR A 79 19.45 9.83 8.63
CA TYR A 79 19.15 8.63 7.87
C TYR A 79 19.56 8.84 6.40
N LEU A 80 19.02 9.84 5.72
CA LEU A 80 19.24 10.05 4.29
C LEU A 80 20.70 10.37 3.93
N SER A 81 21.49 10.95 4.84
CA SER A 81 22.88 11.33 4.56
C SER A 81 23.84 10.16 4.37
N SER A 82 23.50 8.96 4.85
CA SER A 82 24.42 7.81 4.81
C SER A 82 23.68 6.47 4.72
N ARG A 83 23.53 5.92 3.52
CA ARG A 83 22.99 4.59 3.26
C ARG A 83 24.09 3.61 2.85
N PRO A 84 24.38 2.55 3.64
CA PRO A 84 25.37 1.55 3.25
C PRO A 84 24.95 0.87 1.95
N LEU A 85 25.87 0.78 0.99
CA LEU A 85 25.65 0.35 -0.40
C LEU A 85 24.51 1.08 -1.13
N GLY A 86 24.06 2.22 -0.61
CA GLY A 86 22.86 2.89 -1.11
C GLY A 86 21.56 2.13 -0.86
N LEU A 87 21.50 1.15 0.06
CA LEU A 87 20.27 0.46 0.44
C LEU A 87 19.56 1.22 1.58
N GLY A 88 18.33 1.67 1.31
CA GLY A 88 17.44 2.31 2.27
C GLY A 88 16.20 1.46 2.53
N LEU A 89 15.80 1.35 3.80
CA LEU A 89 14.60 0.67 4.26
C LEU A 89 13.74 1.63 5.10
N ILE A 90 12.54 1.94 4.65
CA ILE A 90 11.54 2.72 5.41
C ILE A 90 10.35 1.84 5.73
N THR A 91 10.03 1.69 7.02
CA THR A 91 8.88 0.88 7.47
C THR A 91 7.96 1.69 8.34
N ALA A 92 6.64 1.47 8.22
CA ALA A 92 5.70 1.93 9.24
C ALA A 92 4.38 1.20 9.21
N GLY A 93 3.60 1.37 10.28
CA GLY A 93 2.20 0.96 10.32
C GLY A 93 1.31 1.75 9.34
N PRO A 94 0.05 1.34 9.18
CA PRO A 94 -0.95 2.05 8.38
C PRO A 94 -1.24 3.44 8.95
N GLY A 95 -1.27 4.47 8.10
CA GLY A 95 -1.57 5.86 8.52
C GLY A 95 -0.40 6.68 9.06
N PHE A 96 0.83 6.14 9.06
CA PHE A 96 2.02 6.84 9.57
C PHE A 96 2.73 7.75 8.54
N GLY A 97 2.12 7.98 7.38
CA GLY A 97 2.72 8.82 6.33
C GLY A 97 3.82 8.14 5.51
N LYS A 98 3.86 6.80 5.45
CA LYS A 98 4.87 6.00 4.71
C LYS A 98 5.18 6.52 3.32
N THR A 99 4.16 6.57 2.44
CA THR A 99 4.33 6.94 1.03
C THR A 99 4.88 8.36 0.89
N THR A 100 4.58 9.27 1.83
CA THR A 100 5.17 10.62 1.85
C THR A 100 6.65 10.58 2.21
N ALA A 101 7.05 9.82 3.24
CA ALA A 101 8.45 9.66 3.62
C ALA A 101 9.27 8.98 2.52
N ILE A 102 8.71 7.97 1.85
CA ILE A 102 9.33 7.27 0.72
C ILE A 102 9.45 8.22 -0.47
N ALA A 103 8.40 8.99 -0.79
CA ALA A 103 8.45 9.98 -1.85
C ALA A 103 9.49 11.07 -1.58
N ALA A 104 9.56 11.63 -0.37
CA ALA A 104 10.60 12.60 0.01
C ALA A 104 12.01 12.00 -0.13
N ALA A 105 12.24 10.79 0.39
CA ALA A 105 13.52 10.12 0.22
C ALA A 105 13.85 9.84 -1.26
N THR A 106 12.84 9.51 -2.08
CA THR A 106 13.00 9.28 -3.53
C THR A 106 13.34 10.55 -4.29
N ILE A 107 12.67 11.67 -3.99
CA ILE A 107 12.99 12.98 -4.58
C ILE A 107 14.40 13.41 -4.18
N GLY A 108 14.78 13.29 -2.90
CA GLY A 108 16.16 13.54 -2.46
C GLY A 108 17.16 12.68 -3.22
N MET A 109 16.91 11.37 -3.30
CA MET A 109 17.75 10.43 -4.03
C MET A 109 17.86 10.78 -5.52
N SER A 110 16.75 11.21 -6.14
CA SER A 110 16.74 11.59 -7.54
C SER A 110 17.53 12.88 -7.80
N LEU A 111 17.48 13.84 -6.88
CA LEU A 111 18.26 15.08 -6.96
C LEU A 111 19.76 14.84 -6.68
N ALA A 112 20.09 13.93 -5.77
CA ALA A 112 21.47 13.63 -5.36
C ALA A 112 22.21 12.70 -6.33
N ILE A 113 21.52 11.70 -6.87
CA ILE A 113 22.13 10.59 -7.64
C ILE A 113 21.76 10.69 -9.13
N GLY A 114 20.55 11.14 -9.44
CA GLY A 114 20.02 11.31 -10.79
C GLY A 114 18.76 10.47 -11.03
N LYS A 115 18.49 10.17 -12.31
CA LYS A 115 17.23 9.56 -12.75
C LYS A 115 16.90 8.27 -12.00
N THR A 116 15.67 8.15 -11.51
CA THR A 116 15.24 7.09 -10.62
C THR A 116 14.14 6.24 -11.22
N TYR A 117 14.27 4.91 -11.14
CA TYR A 117 13.19 3.99 -11.48
C TYR A 117 12.30 3.74 -10.26
N CYS A 118 11.01 3.99 -10.40
CA CYS A 118 10.05 3.83 -9.31
C CYS A 118 9.11 2.65 -9.60
N THR A 119 8.80 1.84 -8.59
CA THR A 119 7.87 0.72 -8.75
C THR A 119 7.07 0.42 -7.51
N ALA A 120 5.99 -0.33 -7.70
CA ALA A 120 5.11 -0.85 -6.66
C ALA A 120 4.36 -2.08 -7.22
N PRO A 121 3.83 -2.97 -6.37
CA PRO A 121 3.34 -4.29 -6.79
C PRO A 121 2.05 -4.26 -7.61
N THR A 122 1.23 -3.20 -7.49
CA THR A 122 -0.05 -3.08 -8.19
C THR A 122 -0.17 -1.75 -8.93
N HIS A 123 -1.03 -1.70 -9.95
CA HIS A 123 -1.29 -0.45 -10.67
C HIS A 123 -1.74 0.69 -9.75
N VAL A 124 -2.63 0.39 -8.78
CA VAL A 124 -3.12 1.36 -7.79
C VAL A 124 -1.96 1.88 -6.93
N ALA A 125 -1.10 0.99 -6.44
CA ALA A 125 0.05 1.40 -5.64
C ALA A 125 1.03 2.28 -6.44
N VAL A 126 1.29 1.96 -7.72
CA VAL A 126 2.16 2.80 -8.56
C VAL A 126 1.52 4.16 -8.85
N ASN A 127 0.19 4.22 -9.04
CA ASN A 127 -0.50 5.50 -9.24
C ASN A 127 -0.42 6.37 -7.97
N ASN A 128 -0.68 5.79 -6.80
CA ASN A 128 -0.57 6.48 -5.51
C ASN A 128 0.87 6.97 -5.27
N PHE A 129 1.87 6.15 -5.58
CA PHE A 129 3.27 6.52 -5.41
C PHE A 129 3.68 7.63 -6.39
N ALA A 130 3.34 7.54 -7.68
CA ALA A 130 3.61 8.57 -8.68
C ALA A 130 2.93 9.90 -8.34
N GLY A 131 1.66 9.87 -7.91
CA GLY A 131 0.94 11.05 -7.46
C GLY A 131 1.61 11.69 -6.24
N ARG A 132 2.01 10.89 -5.25
CA ARG A 132 2.71 11.40 -4.06
C ARG A 132 4.09 11.98 -4.40
N LEU A 133 4.81 11.39 -5.35
CA LEU A 133 6.08 11.95 -5.84
C LEU A 133 5.87 13.36 -6.42
N VAL A 134 4.83 13.56 -7.22
CA VAL A 134 4.51 14.88 -7.79
C VAL A 134 4.13 15.88 -6.70
N GLU A 135 3.27 15.50 -5.77
CA GLU A 135 2.87 16.36 -4.65
C GLU A 135 4.08 16.80 -3.82
N VAL A 136 4.96 15.85 -3.46
CA VAL A 136 6.17 16.12 -2.67
C VAL A 136 7.15 16.98 -3.47
N ALA A 137 7.45 16.59 -4.72
CA ALA A 137 8.32 17.37 -5.58
C ALA A 137 7.83 18.81 -5.72
N ASN A 138 6.51 19.00 -5.87
CA ASN A 138 5.94 20.32 -6.01
C ASN A 138 6.12 21.17 -4.75
N ARG A 139 5.79 20.63 -3.56
CA ARG A 139 5.99 21.34 -2.30
C ARG A 139 7.46 21.71 -2.07
N VAL A 140 8.38 20.80 -2.38
CA VAL A 140 9.83 21.03 -2.24
C VAL A 140 10.29 22.13 -3.19
N THR A 141 9.89 22.07 -4.47
CA THR A 141 10.21 23.11 -5.45
C THR A 141 9.60 24.47 -5.08
N ASP A 142 8.37 24.51 -4.59
CA ASP A 142 7.69 25.74 -4.17
C ASP A 142 8.41 26.43 -3.01
N ARG A 143 8.79 25.65 -1.99
CA ARG A 143 9.60 26.14 -0.85
C ARG A 143 10.95 26.67 -1.31
N CYS A 144 11.61 25.99 -2.24
CA CYS A 144 12.91 26.44 -2.74
C CYS A 144 12.80 27.73 -3.56
N ASN A 145 11.72 27.87 -4.34
CA ASN A 145 11.51 29.01 -5.23
C ASN A 145 10.92 30.24 -4.53
N LEU A 146 10.53 30.10 -3.26
CA LEU A 146 10.05 31.20 -2.44
C LEU A 146 11.13 32.28 -2.35
N GLY A 147 10.83 33.46 -2.91
CA GLY A 147 11.76 34.59 -2.97
C GLY A 147 12.82 34.54 -4.07
N ARG A 148 12.81 33.53 -4.97
CA ARG A 148 13.73 33.48 -6.11
C ARG A 148 13.20 34.24 -7.32
N SER A 149 14.11 34.92 -8.03
CA SER A 149 13.84 35.44 -9.38
C SER A 149 13.56 34.29 -10.36
N THR A 150 12.74 34.54 -11.37
CA THR A 150 12.37 33.58 -12.43
C THR A 150 13.57 32.96 -13.16
N ALA A 151 14.71 33.65 -13.25
CA ALA A 151 15.93 33.15 -13.87
C ALA A 151 16.63 32.03 -13.06
N ASN A 152 16.46 32.00 -11.73
CA ASN A 152 17.18 31.11 -10.81
C ASN A 152 16.27 30.10 -10.10
N GLN A 153 15.07 29.88 -10.64
CA GLN A 153 14.11 28.93 -10.06
C GLN A 153 14.57 27.48 -10.26
N VAL A 154 14.43 26.69 -9.19
CA VAL A 154 14.49 25.23 -9.24
C VAL A 154 13.35 24.75 -10.11
N ARG A 155 13.67 23.89 -11.09
CA ARG A 155 12.69 23.33 -12.01
C ARG A 155 12.00 22.13 -11.38
N ARG A 156 10.72 21.94 -11.69
CA ARG A 156 9.96 20.76 -11.27
C ARG A 156 10.46 19.51 -12.00
N PRO A 157 10.68 18.38 -11.32
CA PRO A 157 11.10 17.15 -11.96
C PRO A 157 9.98 16.55 -12.81
N LEU A 158 10.34 15.94 -13.94
CA LEU A 158 9.42 15.20 -14.78
C LEU A 158 9.17 13.80 -14.20
N ILE A 159 7.97 13.59 -13.67
CA ILE A 159 7.54 12.28 -13.15
C ILE A 159 6.57 11.64 -14.15
N VAL A 160 6.90 10.45 -14.63
CA VAL A 160 6.13 9.73 -15.65
C VAL A 160 5.56 8.44 -15.08
N ARG A 161 4.26 8.22 -15.25
CA ARG A 161 3.57 6.96 -14.95
C ARG A 161 3.45 6.13 -16.22
N GLY A 162 4.23 5.06 -16.35
CA GLY A 162 4.20 4.21 -17.55
C GLY A 162 3.07 3.18 -17.54
N HIS A 163 2.29 3.12 -18.62
CA HIS A 163 1.31 2.06 -18.89
C HIS A 163 1.71 1.18 -20.08
N LYS A 164 0.87 0.22 -20.50
CA LYS A 164 1.16 -0.57 -21.69
C LYS A 164 1.30 0.37 -22.90
N PRO A 165 2.38 0.30 -23.69
CA PRO A 165 2.59 1.24 -24.81
C PRO A 165 1.44 1.29 -25.81
N LYS A 166 0.78 0.14 -26.05
CA LYS A 166 -0.41 0.06 -26.91
C LYS A 166 -1.61 0.83 -26.35
N ASP A 167 -1.79 0.79 -25.02
CA ASP A 167 -2.89 1.49 -24.36
C ASP A 167 -2.61 2.99 -24.28
N GLU A 168 -1.34 3.39 -24.06
CA GLU A 168 -0.89 4.79 -24.13
C GLU A 168 -1.19 5.41 -25.50
N LEU A 169 -0.81 4.73 -26.59
CA LEU A 169 -1.07 5.20 -27.95
C LEU A 169 -2.58 5.27 -28.24
N ARG A 170 -3.34 4.24 -27.85
CA ARG A 170 -4.79 4.21 -28.07
C ARG A 170 -5.49 5.35 -27.32
N ALA A 171 -5.13 5.57 -26.05
CA ALA A 171 -5.69 6.64 -25.24
C ALA A 171 -5.33 8.02 -25.80
N PHE A 172 -4.07 8.21 -26.20
CA PHE A 172 -3.62 9.45 -26.82
C PHE A 172 -4.42 9.79 -28.08
N MET A 173 -4.59 8.83 -29.01
CA MET A 173 -5.38 9.02 -30.23
C MET A 173 -6.85 9.33 -29.92
N HIS A 174 -7.43 8.61 -28.96
CA HIS A 174 -8.81 8.83 -28.52
C HIS A 174 -9.01 10.24 -27.97
N LEU A 175 -8.07 10.75 -27.17
CA LEU A 175 -8.17 12.09 -26.58
C LEU A 175 -7.94 13.23 -27.58
N LEU A 176 -7.26 12.97 -28.69
CA LEU A 176 -7.19 13.91 -29.81
C LEU A 176 -8.52 14.01 -30.56
N GLU A 177 -9.22 12.89 -30.72
CA GLU A 177 -10.52 12.81 -31.40
C GLU A 177 -11.66 13.31 -30.47
N SER A 178 -11.62 12.96 -29.19
CA SER A 178 -12.63 13.24 -28.16
C SER A 178 -12.01 13.82 -26.87
N PRO A 179 -11.68 15.12 -26.83
CA PRO A 179 -10.99 15.75 -25.69
C PRO A 179 -11.73 15.71 -24.33
N GLY A 180 -13.04 15.46 -24.33
CA GLY A 180 -13.86 15.43 -23.11
C GLY A 180 -13.89 14.08 -22.38
N GLU A 181 -13.32 13.02 -22.99
CA GLU A 181 -13.42 11.65 -22.47
C GLU A 181 -12.11 11.19 -21.80
N LEU A 182 -11.73 11.87 -20.71
CA LEU A 182 -10.42 11.69 -20.04
C LEU A 182 -10.16 10.26 -19.52
N ASP A 183 -11.21 9.49 -19.23
CA ASP A 183 -11.13 8.14 -18.67
C ASP A 183 -11.54 7.02 -19.66
N ALA A 184 -11.91 7.37 -20.90
CA ALA A 184 -12.38 6.39 -21.87
C ALA A 184 -11.22 5.89 -22.74
N ILE A 185 -10.79 4.65 -22.49
CA ILE A 185 -10.20 3.87 -23.58
C ILE A 185 -11.32 3.01 -24.15
N PRO A 186 -11.58 3.06 -25.47
CA PRO A 186 -12.53 2.16 -26.10
C PRO A 186 -12.21 0.70 -25.74
N SER A 187 -13.10 0.05 -24.99
CA SER A 187 -12.94 -1.35 -24.63
C SER A 187 -13.22 -2.23 -25.85
N SER A 188 -12.25 -3.04 -26.25
CA SER A 188 -12.51 -4.10 -27.22
C SER A 188 -13.25 -5.25 -26.53
N THR A 189 -14.32 -5.76 -27.13
CA THR A 189 -15.14 -6.88 -26.63
C THR A 189 -14.32 -8.14 -26.31
N PHE A 190 -13.13 -8.28 -26.92
CA PHE A 190 -12.27 -9.44 -26.81
C PHE A 190 -11.00 -9.20 -25.96
N SER A 191 -10.81 -8.01 -25.41
CA SER A 191 -9.64 -7.69 -24.58
C SER A 191 -10.04 -7.37 -23.15
N PRO A 192 -9.23 -7.76 -22.14
CA PRO A 192 -9.47 -7.35 -20.77
C PRO A 192 -9.44 -5.82 -20.65
N PRO A 193 -10.23 -5.23 -19.74
CA PRO A 193 -10.32 -3.79 -19.57
C PRO A 193 -8.95 -3.19 -19.27
N SER A 194 -8.66 -2.05 -19.89
CA SER A 194 -7.42 -1.32 -19.66
C SER A 194 -7.38 -0.76 -18.24
N ARG A 195 -6.18 -0.75 -17.64
CA ARG A 195 -5.90 -0.10 -16.35
C ARG A 195 -5.14 1.22 -16.54
N TRP A 196 -5.16 1.76 -17.75
CA TRP A 196 -4.56 3.04 -18.08
C TRP A 196 -5.35 4.17 -17.42
N GLN A 197 -4.65 5.21 -17.00
CA GLN A 197 -5.23 6.44 -16.48
C GLN A 197 -4.44 7.61 -17.06
N LEU A 198 -5.12 8.73 -17.31
CA LEU A 198 -4.49 9.90 -17.91
C LEU A 198 -3.37 10.50 -17.04
N PRO A 199 -3.55 10.77 -15.74
CA PRO A 199 -2.57 11.54 -14.97
C PRO A 199 -1.14 10.99 -15.04
N LEU A 200 -0.20 11.86 -15.40
CA LEU A 200 1.25 11.57 -15.51
C LEU A 200 1.65 10.53 -16.56
N SER A 201 0.70 10.02 -17.35
CA SER A 201 0.98 9.05 -18.42
C SER A 201 1.88 9.64 -19.52
N MET A 202 2.49 8.79 -20.35
CA MET A 202 3.23 9.30 -21.52
C MET A 202 2.30 10.06 -22.47
N ALA A 203 1.07 9.57 -22.65
CA ALA A 203 0.04 10.25 -23.41
C ALA A 203 -0.29 11.64 -22.83
N PHE A 204 -0.44 11.77 -21.51
CA PHE A 204 -0.66 13.06 -20.84
C PHE A 204 0.46 14.04 -21.11
N TRP A 205 1.70 13.64 -20.91
CA TRP A 205 2.85 14.52 -21.13
C TRP A 205 3.00 14.92 -22.60
N LEU A 206 2.66 14.02 -23.54
CA LEU A 206 2.64 14.34 -24.96
C LEU A 206 1.54 15.34 -25.30
N LEU A 207 0.33 15.19 -24.74
CA LEU A 207 -0.76 16.16 -24.89
C LEU A 207 -0.37 17.53 -24.31
N VAL A 208 0.33 17.56 -23.17
CA VAL A 208 0.86 18.81 -22.59
C VAL A 208 1.91 19.43 -23.52
N ALA A 209 2.80 18.61 -24.10
CA ALA A 209 3.78 19.08 -25.08
C ALA A 209 3.10 19.67 -26.33
N LEU A 210 2.00 19.08 -26.80
CA LEU A 210 1.24 19.54 -27.95
C LEU A 210 0.26 20.68 -27.66
N ARG A 211 0.16 21.13 -26.40
CA ARG A 211 -0.82 22.13 -25.94
C ARG A 211 -2.25 21.73 -26.33
N ALA A 212 -2.57 20.45 -26.21
CA ALA A 212 -3.88 19.92 -26.57
C ALA A 212 -4.96 20.38 -25.59
N ARG A 213 -6.17 20.68 -26.11
CA ARG A 213 -7.32 21.16 -25.33
C ARG A 213 -7.72 20.20 -24.18
N ALA A 214 -7.51 18.90 -24.35
CA ALA A 214 -7.84 17.88 -23.35
C ALA A 214 -7.11 18.07 -22.01
N VAL A 215 -5.93 18.70 -22.02
CA VAL A 215 -5.08 18.88 -20.82
C VAL A 215 -4.81 20.36 -20.50
N GLU A 216 -5.58 21.26 -21.10
CA GLU A 216 -5.46 22.70 -20.88
C GLU A 216 -5.71 23.02 -19.41
N GLY A 217 -4.80 23.77 -18.78
CA GLY A 217 -4.88 24.14 -17.36
C GLY A 217 -4.53 23.01 -16.37
N MET A 218 -4.30 21.77 -16.81
CA MET A 218 -3.96 20.65 -15.91
C MET A 218 -2.51 20.70 -15.39
N CYS A 219 -1.62 21.45 -16.05
CA CYS A 219 -0.22 21.58 -15.67
C CYS A 219 0.26 23.03 -15.91
N PRO A 220 0.09 23.94 -14.93
CA PRO A 220 0.52 25.33 -15.08
C PRO A 220 2.04 25.47 -15.17
N ASP A 221 2.80 24.64 -14.42
CA ASP A 221 4.26 24.63 -14.43
C ASP A 221 4.79 23.40 -15.14
N VAL A 222 5.14 23.57 -16.42
CA VAL A 222 5.58 22.48 -17.29
C VAL A 222 7.06 22.12 -17.02
N PRO A 223 7.40 20.84 -16.81
CA PRO A 223 8.79 20.42 -16.62
C PRO A 223 9.69 20.78 -17.83
N THR A 224 10.95 21.10 -17.57
CA THR A 224 11.91 21.57 -18.59
C THR A 224 12.00 20.64 -19.80
N ALA A 225 12.05 19.33 -19.57
CA ALA A 225 12.10 18.32 -20.63
C ALA A 225 10.89 18.40 -21.59
N ILE A 226 9.70 18.72 -21.07
CA ILE A 226 8.48 18.87 -21.88
C ILE A 226 8.49 20.21 -22.61
N GLU A 227 9.06 21.26 -22.01
CA GLU A 227 9.25 22.55 -22.65
C GLU A 227 10.31 22.50 -23.79
N GLU A 228 11.38 21.72 -23.61
CA GLU A 228 12.33 21.43 -24.69
C GLU A 228 11.69 20.62 -25.80
N MET A 229 10.84 19.65 -25.45
CA MET A 229 10.06 18.89 -26.43
C MET A 229 9.10 19.81 -27.21
N ARG A 230 8.41 20.74 -26.54
CA ARG A 230 7.59 21.77 -27.18
C ARG A 230 8.36 22.55 -28.24
N LYS A 231 9.52 23.11 -27.87
CA LYS A 231 10.37 23.88 -28.80
C LYS A 231 10.78 23.04 -30.01
N ARG A 232 11.09 21.76 -29.81
CA ARG A 232 11.44 20.83 -30.90
C ARG A 232 10.26 20.50 -31.81
N LEU A 233 9.04 20.44 -31.26
CA LEU A 233 7.81 20.20 -32.02
C LEU A 233 7.38 21.45 -32.79
N ASP A 234 7.47 22.64 -32.18
CA ASP A 234 7.17 23.94 -32.80
C ASP A 234 8.05 24.20 -34.03
N GLY A 235 9.30 23.71 -34.01
CA GLY A 235 10.23 23.80 -35.14
C GLY A 235 9.96 22.86 -36.31
N ARG A 236 8.95 21.98 -36.23
CA ARG A 236 8.57 21.06 -37.32
C ARG A 236 7.27 21.52 -37.97
N SER A 237 7.37 22.26 -39.07
CA SER A 237 6.22 22.69 -39.88
C SER A 237 5.34 21.52 -40.35
N GLU A 238 5.92 20.34 -40.58
CA GLU A 238 5.21 19.10 -40.94
C GLU A 238 4.30 18.58 -39.81
N LEU A 239 4.66 18.87 -38.56
CA LEU A 239 3.87 18.53 -37.37
C LEU A 239 2.88 19.64 -36.97
N ALA A 240 2.96 20.83 -37.57
CA ALA A 240 1.88 21.83 -37.42
C ALA A 240 0.53 21.28 -37.92
N ALA A 241 0.58 20.32 -38.84
CA ALA A 241 -0.55 19.54 -39.33
C ALA A 241 -0.74 18.18 -38.62
N LEU A 242 -0.28 18.01 -37.36
CA LEU A 242 -0.46 16.79 -36.54
C LEU A 242 -1.92 16.35 -36.29
N ARG A 243 -2.89 16.97 -36.97
CA ARG A 243 -4.20 16.38 -37.21
C ARG A 243 -4.17 15.17 -38.16
N LEU A 244 -3.08 14.84 -38.89
CA LEU A 244 -3.15 13.86 -39.99
C LEU A 244 -2.09 12.74 -40.09
N ALA A 245 -0.96 12.74 -39.38
CA ALA A 245 0.03 11.65 -39.50
C ALA A 245 0.02 10.66 -38.31
N LYS A 246 -0.86 9.67 -38.34
CA LYS A 246 -1.02 8.63 -37.29
C LYS A 246 0.23 7.75 -37.07
N ASN A 247 1.18 7.72 -38.02
CA ASN A 247 2.29 6.75 -38.04
C ASN A 247 3.54 7.18 -37.26
N ASP A 248 3.79 8.49 -37.06
CA ASP A 248 5.02 8.97 -36.39
C ASP A 248 4.85 9.20 -34.88
N LEU A 249 3.61 9.26 -34.41
CA LEU A 249 3.23 9.51 -33.02
C LEU A 249 3.82 8.51 -31.99
N PRO A 250 3.92 7.19 -32.28
CA PRO A 250 4.58 6.25 -31.37
C PRO A 250 6.06 6.59 -31.11
N MET A 251 6.75 7.22 -32.07
CA MET A 251 8.15 7.61 -31.91
C MET A 251 8.34 8.78 -30.94
N LEU A 252 7.28 9.53 -30.61
CA LEU A 252 7.34 10.68 -29.69
C LEU A 252 7.14 10.28 -28.22
N MET A 253 6.53 9.13 -27.93
CA MET A 253 6.30 8.66 -26.55
C MET A 253 7.57 8.15 -25.87
N GLY A 254 8.44 7.46 -26.61
CA GLY A 254 9.72 6.95 -26.08
C GLY A 254 10.62 8.05 -25.49
N PRO A 255 10.84 9.17 -26.20
CA PRO A 255 11.57 10.33 -25.67
C PRO A 255 11.03 10.87 -24.34
N ILE A 256 9.70 10.86 -24.12
CA ILE A 256 9.10 11.29 -22.84
C ILE A 256 9.55 10.37 -21.70
N ALA A 257 9.49 9.05 -21.90
CA ALA A 257 9.96 8.10 -20.90
C ALA A 257 11.45 8.30 -20.60
N PHE A 258 12.28 8.53 -21.61
CA PHE A 258 13.72 8.76 -21.45
C PHE A 258 14.07 10.10 -20.79
N ALA A 259 13.22 11.10 -20.92
CA ALA A 259 13.42 12.39 -20.31
C ALA A 259 13.01 12.45 -18.83
N ALA A 260 12.25 11.46 -18.33
CA ALA A 260 11.77 11.42 -16.95
C ALA A 260 12.92 11.48 -15.92
N ASP A 261 12.72 12.27 -14.87
CA ASP A 261 13.55 12.26 -13.66
C ASP A 261 13.18 11.07 -12.78
N ALA A 262 11.87 10.74 -12.72
CA ALA A 262 11.37 9.52 -12.10
C ALA A 262 10.34 8.81 -12.99
N LEU A 263 10.60 7.55 -13.33
CA LEU A 263 9.72 6.72 -14.15
C LEU A 263 9.06 5.62 -13.31
N CYS A 264 7.73 5.63 -13.24
CA CYS A 264 6.93 4.79 -12.36
C CYS A 264 6.20 3.68 -13.12
N THR A 265 6.55 2.40 -12.91
CA THR A 265 5.84 1.25 -13.51
C THR A 265 5.60 0.11 -12.53
N THR A 266 4.74 -0.85 -12.89
CA THR A 266 4.70 -2.15 -12.19
C THR A 266 5.90 -3.01 -12.61
N PRO A 267 6.36 -3.98 -11.79
CA PRO A 267 7.49 -4.84 -12.14
C PRO A 267 7.32 -5.53 -13.51
N ALA A 268 6.11 -6.01 -13.81
CA ALA A 268 5.79 -6.62 -15.11
C ALA A 268 5.93 -5.67 -16.31
N LEU A 269 5.60 -4.38 -16.14
CA LEU A 269 5.77 -3.38 -17.19
C LEU A 269 7.23 -2.97 -17.35
N SER A 270 8.04 -3.07 -16.29
CA SER A 270 9.45 -2.66 -16.33
C SER A 270 10.29 -3.40 -17.37
N SER A 271 9.87 -4.60 -17.77
CA SER A 271 10.53 -5.40 -18.80
C SER A 271 10.08 -5.09 -20.24
N GLN A 272 9.15 -4.16 -20.43
CA GLN A 272 8.66 -3.75 -21.76
C GLN A 272 9.37 -2.49 -22.24
N GLN A 273 9.52 -2.34 -23.56
CA GLN A 273 9.96 -1.07 -24.15
C GLN A 273 8.87 0.00 -23.99
N PRO A 274 9.22 1.28 -23.74
CA PRO A 274 10.58 1.84 -23.58
C PRO A 274 11.18 1.68 -22.17
N TYR A 275 10.45 1.09 -21.23
CA TYR A 275 10.77 1.10 -19.80
C TYR A 275 12.00 0.28 -19.41
N CYS A 276 12.23 -0.87 -20.05
CA CYS A 276 13.41 -1.68 -19.80
C CYS A 276 14.69 -0.94 -20.21
N THR A 277 14.67 -0.20 -21.32
CA THR A 277 15.79 0.65 -21.74
C THR A 277 16.07 1.72 -20.68
N PHE A 278 15.06 2.43 -20.20
CA PHE A 278 15.27 3.41 -19.13
C PHE A 278 15.87 2.76 -17.87
N ARG A 279 15.30 1.63 -17.43
CA ARG A 279 15.78 0.88 -16.25
C ARG A 279 17.24 0.47 -16.39
N ASP A 280 17.59 -0.11 -17.53
CA ASP A 280 18.88 -0.79 -17.71
C ASP A 280 20.01 0.18 -18.08
N THR A 281 19.70 1.32 -18.72
CA THR A 281 20.73 2.22 -19.28
C THR A 281 20.69 3.65 -18.74
N ILE A 282 19.56 4.11 -18.17
CA ILE A 282 19.36 5.52 -17.77
C ILE A 282 19.25 5.67 -16.25
N ALA A 283 18.49 4.78 -15.60
CA ALA A 283 18.23 4.86 -14.17
C ALA A 283 19.51 4.64 -13.36
N LYS A 284 19.76 5.53 -12.40
CA LYS A 284 20.89 5.45 -11.47
C LYS A 284 20.48 4.96 -10.08
N ALA A 285 19.19 4.93 -9.78
CA ALA A 285 18.64 4.47 -8.52
C ALA A 285 17.26 3.82 -8.72
N VAL A 286 16.83 3.05 -7.72
CA VAL A 286 15.52 2.38 -7.69
C VAL A 286 14.77 2.73 -6.41
N ALA A 287 13.49 3.05 -6.50
CA ALA A 287 12.60 3.25 -5.36
C ALA A 287 11.38 2.33 -5.46
N VAL A 288 11.04 1.68 -4.35
CA VAL A 288 9.95 0.71 -4.28
C VAL A 288 9.01 1.07 -3.14
N ASP A 289 7.76 1.42 -3.46
CA ASP A 289 6.69 1.53 -2.47
C ASP A 289 5.94 0.20 -2.33
N GLU A 290 5.27 0.01 -1.19
CA GLU A 290 4.58 -1.24 -0.83
C GLU A 290 5.50 -2.49 -0.94
N ALA A 291 6.80 -2.31 -0.66
CA ALA A 291 7.85 -3.34 -0.74
C ALA A 291 7.64 -4.51 0.23
N GLY A 292 6.69 -4.40 1.17
CA GLY A 292 6.22 -5.51 2.00
C GLY A 292 5.41 -6.55 1.21
N SER A 293 4.84 -6.15 0.07
CA SER A 293 3.95 -6.97 -0.77
C SER A 293 4.52 -7.31 -2.15
N ILE A 294 5.70 -6.78 -2.50
CA ILE A 294 6.42 -7.16 -3.73
C ILE A 294 7.21 -8.47 -3.52
N SER A 295 7.22 -9.35 -4.51
CA SER A 295 8.05 -10.55 -4.44
C SER A 295 9.53 -10.23 -4.66
N ARG A 296 10.45 -11.05 -4.12
CA ARG A 296 11.89 -10.91 -4.40
C ARG A 296 12.20 -11.00 -5.91
N PRO A 297 11.63 -11.93 -6.69
CA PRO A 297 11.79 -11.96 -8.15
C PRO A 297 11.33 -10.67 -8.85
N ASP A 298 10.21 -10.08 -8.44
CA ASP A 298 9.73 -8.81 -8.99
C ASP A 298 10.69 -7.65 -8.68
N LEU A 299 11.24 -7.59 -7.46
CA LEU A 299 12.29 -6.62 -7.14
C LEU A 299 13.49 -6.79 -8.07
N TYR A 300 14.00 -8.02 -8.25
CA TYR A 300 15.18 -8.25 -9.09
C TYR A 300 14.93 -7.98 -10.58
N THR A 301 13.67 -8.04 -11.02
CA THR A 301 13.29 -7.60 -12.37
C THR A 301 13.49 -6.09 -12.55
N VAL A 302 13.35 -5.29 -11.48
CA VAL A 302 13.52 -3.84 -11.52
C VAL A 302 14.93 -3.40 -11.10
N TRP A 303 15.46 -3.97 -10.03
CA TRP A 303 16.75 -3.60 -9.46
C TRP A 303 17.94 -4.24 -10.20
N GLY A 304 17.69 -5.36 -10.87
CA GLY A 304 18.72 -6.10 -11.59
C GLY A 304 19.80 -6.66 -10.66
N ASN A 305 21.03 -6.67 -11.17
CA ASN A 305 22.22 -7.17 -10.46
C ASN A 305 23.31 -6.09 -10.31
N THR A 306 22.93 -4.81 -10.43
CA THR A 306 23.86 -3.69 -10.60
C THR A 306 24.32 -3.05 -9.29
N LEU A 307 23.78 -3.46 -8.13
CA LEU A 307 24.01 -2.80 -6.83
C LEU A 307 23.68 -1.29 -6.86
N SER A 308 22.81 -0.86 -7.77
CA SER A 308 22.37 0.53 -7.80
C SER A 308 21.69 0.91 -6.48
N PRO A 309 21.84 2.16 -5.99
CA PRO A 309 21.10 2.64 -4.83
C PRO A 309 19.61 2.26 -4.90
N CYS A 310 19.09 1.70 -3.81
CA CYS A 310 17.77 1.09 -3.75
C CYS A 310 17.06 1.47 -2.47
N LEU A 311 15.91 2.13 -2.59
CA LEU A 311 15.04 2.47 -1.47
C LEU A 311 13.83 1.52 -1.47
N LEU A 312 13.65 0.78 -0.39
CA LEU A 312 12.49 -0.08 -0.16
C LEU A 312 11.63 0.51 0.96
N GLY A 313 10.37 0.77 0.65
CA GLY A 313 9.40 1.34 1.57
C GLY A 313 8.15 0.49 1.67
N GLY A 314 7.61 0.30 2.86
CA GLY A 314 6.36 -0.45 3.01
C GLY A 314 6.07 -0.90 4.43
N ASP A 315 5.27 -1.96 4.53
CA ASP A 315 4.83 -2.55 5.80
C ASP A 315 4.85 -4.06 5.69
N GLU A 316 5.86 -4.70 6.29
CA GLU A 316 6.02 -6.15 6.28
C GLU A 316 4.98 -6.89 7.12
N LYS A 317 4.16 -6.16 7.89
CA LYS A 317 3.06 -6.71 8.69
C LYS A 317 1.69 -6.59 7.99
N GLN A 318 1.63 -5.97 6.82
CA GLN A 318 0.47 -6.03 5.92
C GLN A 318 0.67 -7.15 4.88
N LEU A 319 -0.07 -7.12 3.77
CA LEU A 319 -0.13 -8.23 2.80
C LEU A 319 1.26 -8.66 2.31
N SER A 320 1.57 -9.95 2.48
CA SER A 320 2.72 -10.60 1.84
C SER A 320 2.55 -10.75 0.32
N PRO A 321 3.63 -11.02 -0.43
CA PRO A 321 3.56 -11.32 -1.85
C PRO A 321 2.53 -12.41 -2.19
N ALA A 322 1.76 -12.17 -3.26
CA ALA A 322 0.70 -13.07 -3.69
C ALA A 322 1.29 -14.35 -4.31
N LEU A 323 1.03 -15.50 -3.69
CA LEU A 323 1.45 -16.82 -4.16
C LEU A 323 0.26 -17.76 -4.29
N MET A 324 -0.27 -17.87 -5.51
CA MET A 324 -1.47 -18.65 -5.81
C MET A 324 -1.29 -20.15 -5.55
N THR A 325 -0.11 -20.68 -5.88
CA THR A 325 0.22 -22.11 -5.74
C THR A 325 0.56 -22.54 -4.30
N SER A 326 0.48 -21.62 -3.33
CA SER A 326 0.92 -21.86 -1.94
C SER A 326 0.12 -22.91 -1.18
N LYS A 327 -1.14 -23.18 -1.60
CA LYS A 327 -2.03 -24.16 -0.99
C LYS A 327 -2.37 -25.33 -1.91
N GLU A 328 -1.80 -25.36 -3.12
CA GLU A 328 -2.05 -26.41 -4.09
C GLU A 328 -1.34 -27.69 -3.66
N LYS A 329 -2.05 -28.82 -3.76
CA LYS A 329 -1.56 -30.14 -3.42
C LYS A 329 -1.75 -31.09 -4.60
N ASP A 330 -0.82 -32.02 -4.78
CA ASP A 330 -0.96 -33.11 -5.74
C ASP A 330 -2.00 -34.14 -5.26
N GLY A 331 -2.29 -35.15 -6.10
CA GLY A 331 -3.22 -36.23 -5.77
C GLY A 331 -2.79 -37.09 -4.57
N SER A 332 -1.54 -36.98 -4.13
CA SER A 332 -0.99 -37.64 -2.94
C SER A 332 -1.03 -36.74 -1.70
N GLY A 333 -1.57 -35.51 -1.81
CA GLY A 333 -1.70 -34.56 -0.71
C GLY A 333 -0.42 -33.77 -0.40
N ASN A 334 0.63 -33.88 -1.21
CA ASN A 334 1.86 -33.10 -1.04
C ASN A 334 1.69 -31.72 -1.64
N TYR A 335 2.25 -30.69 -0.98
CA TYR A 335 2.26 -29.35 -1.55
C TYR A 335 3.10 -29.30 -2.84
N ILE A 336 2.52 -28.75 -3.90
CA ILE A 336 3.20 -28.54 -5.18
C ILE A 336 4.31 -27.50 -4.99
N ASN A 337 3.98 -26.37 -4.36
CA ASN A 337 4.95 -25.33 -4.04
C ASN A 337 5.51 -25.48 -2.62
N ARG A 338 6.52 -26.34 -2.46
CA ARG A 338 7.20 -26.55 -1.16
C ARG A 338 7.97 -25.33 -0.67
N HIS A 339 8.31 -24.39 -1.56
CA HIS A 339 9.02 -23.15 -1.24
C HIS A 339 8.08 -21.96 -1.01
N ALA A 340 6.76 -22.19 -0.95
CA ALA A 340 5.79 -21.13 -0.71
C ALA A 340 6.09 -20.26 0.53
N PRO A 341 6.58 -20.80 1.68
CA PRO A 341 6.95 -19.96 2.82
C PRO A 341 8.07 -18.96 2.50
N ASP A 342 9.10 -19.39 1.76
CA ASP A 342 10.22 -18.54 1.35
C ASP A 342 9.80 -17.51 0.29
N GLY A 343 8.93 -17.92 -0.65
CA GLY A 343 8.38 -17.00 -1.65
C GLY A 343 7.52 -15.87 -1.06
N LYS A 344 6.94 -16.07 0.14
CA LYS A 344 6.20 -15.03 0.88
C LYS A 344 7.10 -14.02 1.59
N ILE A 345 8.41 -14.27 1.66
CA ILE A 345 9.36 -13.31 2.24
C ILE A 345 9.62 -12.22 1.19
N SER A 346 9.05 -11.04 1.46
CA SER A 346 9.30 -9.84 0.67
C SER A 346 10.73 -9.34 0.84
N PRO A 347 11.28 -8.57 -0.12
CA PRO A 347 12.64 -8.04 0.02
C PRO A 347 12.77 -7.10 1.22
N LEU A 348 11.71 -6.35 1.56
CA LEU A 348 11.70 -5.49 2.75
C LEU A 348 11.90 -6.32 4.02
N LEU A 349 11.15 -7.41 4.18
CA LEU A 349 11.30 -8.32 5.32
C LEU A 349 12.68 -9.00 5.31
N PHE A 350 13.16 -9.44 4.14
CA PHE A 350 14.47 -10.07 3.99
C PHE A 350 15.60 -9.14 4.45
N PHE A 351 15.69 -7.92 3.92
CA PHE A 351 16.76 -6.98 4.30
C PHE A 351 16.62 -6.48 5.74
N LYS A 352 15.39 -6.30 6.23
CA LYS A 352 15.16 -6.03 7.66
C LYS A 352 15.70 -7.17 8.53
N SER A 353 15.44 -8.42 8.16
CA SER A 353 15.85 -9.60 8.94
C SER A 353 17.36 -9.87 8.92
N THR A 354 18.06 -9.40 7.89
CA THR A 354 19.53 -9.52 7.75
C THR A 354 20.29 -8.37 8.44
N GLY A 355 19.59 -7.50 9.17
CA GLY A 355 20.23 -6.50 10.05
C GLY A 355 20.48 -5.13 9.42
N TRP A 356 19.83 -4.80 8.31
CA TRP A 356 20.01 -3.49 7.66
C TRP A 356 19.36 -2.35 8.44
N PRO A 357 19.94 -1.12 8.42
CA PRO A 357 19.35 0.03 9.12
C PRO A 357 17.97 0.43 8.57
N VAL A 358 16.95 0.39 9.44
CA VAL A 358 15.56 0.71 9.09
C VAL A 358 15.12 2.05 9.70
N TYR A 359 14.55 2.93 8.87
CA TYR A 359 13.84 4.10 9.35
C TYR A 359 12.39 3.75 9.69
N ARG A 360 12.03 3.82 10.97
CA ARG A 360 10.67 3.55 11.46
C ARG A 360 9.93 4.84 11.78
N LEU A 361 8.82 5.11 11.09
CA LEU A 361 7.94 6.24 11.42
C LEU A 361 7.20 5.95 12.74
N ARG A 362 7.02 6.98 13.58
CA ARG A 362 6.51 6.84 14.96
C ARG A 362 5.24 7.66 15.25
N VAL A 363 4.70 8.36 14.28
CA VAL A 363 3.52 9.22 14.47
C VAL A 363 2.38 8.72 13.58
N GLN A 364 1.24 8.38 14.20
CA GLN A 364 0.01 8.03 13.52
C GLN A 364 -0.71 9.31 13.07
N LEU A 365 -0.86 9.53 11.77
CA LEU A 365 -1.37 10.76 11.17
C LEU A 365 -2.79 10.61 10.59
N ARG A 366 -3.30 9.38 10.48
CA ARG A 366 -4.61 9.10 9.90
C ARG A 366 -5.68 8.98 10.98
N MET A 367 -5.53 7.98 11.85
CA MET A 367 -6.63 7.50 12.68
C MET A 367 -6.94 8.42 13.85
N ALA A 368 -8.23 8.56 14.17
CA ALA A 368 -8.68 9.11 15.42
C ALA A 368 -8.03 8.35 16.61
N LYS A 369 -7.82 9.07 17.71
CA LYS A 369 -7.17 8.52 18.91
C LYS A 369 -7.85 7.22 19.35
N ASP A 370 -7.03 6.21 19.63
CA ASP A 370 -7.37 4.84 20.05
C ASP A 370 -7.90 3.87 18.97
N LEU A 371 -8.27 4.34 17.76
CA LEU A 371 -8.70 3.44 16.67
C LEU A 371 -7.59 2.51 16.14
N PHE A 372 -6.32 2.84 16.40
CA PHE A 372 -5.17 2.01 16.00
C PHE A 372 -4.76 1.03 17.11
N ALA A 373 -5.29 1.16 18.33
CA ALA A 373 -4.82 0.42 19.51
C ALA A 373 -4.92 -1.11 19.32
N VAL A 374 -5.98 -1.59 18.65
CA VAL A 374 -6.15 -3.02 18.34
C VAL A 374 -5.03 -3.53 17.44
N CYS A 375 -4.76 -2.84 16.32
CA CYS A 375 -3.64 -3.20 15.44
C CYS A 375 -2.29 -3.07 16.14
N HIS A 376 -2.10 -2.03 16.96
CA HIS A 376 -0.87 -1.82 17.70
C HIS A 376 -0.59 -2.98 18.65
N LYS A 377 -1.56 -3.34 19.51
CA LYS A 377 -1.43 -4.43 20.47
C LYS A 377 -1.11 -5.77 19.80
N GLU A 378 -1.81 -6.10 18.72
CA GLU A 378 -1.72 -7.43 18.10
C GLU A 378 -0.56 -7.56 17.11
N VAL A 379 -0.21 -6.50 16.39
CA VAL A 379 0.68 -6.57 15.22
C VAL A 379 1.94 -5.72 15.36
N TYR A 380 1.83 -4.54 15.99
CA TYR A 380 2.90 -3.54 16.06
C TYR A 380 3.32 -3.24 17.50
N SER A 381 3.26 -4.22 18.40
CA SER A 381 3.54 -4.03 19.82
C SER A 381 5.00 -3.65 20.11
N ASP A 382 5.91 -3.91 19.16
CA ASP A 382 7.30 -3.49 19.18
C ASP A 382 7.53 -2.03 18.75
N LEU A 383 6.49 -1.34 18.28
CA LEU A 383 6.57 0.04 17.81
C LEU A 383 6.09 1.03 18.89
N PRO A 384 7.00 1.77 19.56
CA PRO A 384 6.59 2.94 20.32
C PRO A 384 6.08 4.02 19.35
N PHE A 385 4.85 4.49 19.57
CA PHE A 385 4.23 5.50 18.71
C PHE A 385 3.41 6.51 19.51
N ILE A 386 3.11 7.64 18.86
CA ILE A 386 2.18 8.66 19.34
C ILE A 386 1.16 9.00 18.24
N TYR A 387 0.02 9.55 18.64
CA TYR A 387 -0.91 10.15 17.69
C TYR A 387 -0.46 11.56 17.34
N GLY A 388 -0.47 11.90 16.05
CA GLY A 388 -0.28 13.27 15.60
C GLY A 388 -1.51 14.14 15.91
N PRO A 389 -1.41 15.47 15.70
CA PRO A 389 -2.48 16.41 16.02
C PRO A 389 -3.79 16.10 15.27
N GLY A 390 -3.69 15.55 14.06
CA GLY A 390 -4.87 15.11 13.28
C GLY A 390 -5.69 13.96 13.89
N GLY A 391 -5.19 13.32 14.96
CA GLY A 391 -5.88 12.25 15.67
C GLY A 391 -6.89 12.75 16.73
N ASP A 392 -6.94 14.05 17.02
CA ASP A 392 -7.93 14.62 17.95
C ASP A 392 -9.35 14.46 17.40
N ILE A 393 -10.20 13.74 18.15
CA ILE A 393 -11.57 13.41 17.74
C ILE A 393 -12.48 14.63 17.59
N ASN A 394 -12.10 15.77 18.17
CA ASN A 394 -12.88 17.01 18.10
C ASN A 394 -12.69 17.77 16.77
N LEU A 395 -11.74 17.34 15.94
CA LEU A 395 -11.51 17.98 14.64
C LEU A 395 -12.69 17.73 13.69
N PRO A 396 -13.05 18.70 12.83
CA PRO A 396 -14.23 18.60 11.96
C PRO A 396 -14.28 17.36 11.07
N HIS A 397 -13.13 16.86 10.60
CA HIS A 397 -13.08 15.65 9.77
C HIS A 397 -13.48 14.37 10.52
N HIS A 398 -13.36 14.35 11.85
CA HIS A 398 -13.76 13.22 12.71
C HIS A 398 -15.22 13.27 13.17
N ALA A 399 -15.97 14.32 12.80
CA ALA A 399 -17.38 14.47 13.18
C ALA A 399 -18.27 13.26 12.78
N ILE A 400 -17.95 12.59 11.66
CA ILE A 400 -18.63 11.36 11.24
C ILE A 400 -18.46 10.22 12.27
N GLY A 401 -17.28 10.08 12.88
CA GLY A 401 -17.01 9.06 13.89
C GLY A 401 -17.78 9.31 15.19
N LEU A 402 -17.87 10.56 15.63
CA LEU A 402 -18.69 10.96 16.78
C LEU A 402 -20.18 10.72 16.56
N LYS A 403 -20.69 11.13 15.38
CA LYS A 403 -22.09 10.86 14.98
C LYS A 403 -22.38 9.36 14.94
N PHE A 404 -21.44 8.58 14.41
CA PHE A 404 -21.56 7.12 14.33
C PHE A 404 -21.61 6.48 15.71
N GLU A 405 -20.73 6.89 16.62
CA GLU A 405 -20.71 6.42 18.01
C GLU A 405 -22.02 6.74 18.73
N ALA A 406 -22.51 7.98 18.62
CA ALA A 406 -23.78 8.39 19.20
C ALA A 406 -24.97 7.58 18.66
N PHE A 407 -25.01 7.37 17.34
CA PHE A 407 -26.03 6.56 16.69
C PHE A 407 -26.02 5.10 17.17
N LEU A 408 -24.85 4.46 17.22
CA LEU A 408 -24.76 3.07 17.68
C LEU A 408 -25.20 2.90 19.13
N ARG A 409 -24.78 3.81 20.02
CA ARG A 409 -25.17 3.75 21.44
C ARG A 409 -26.66 4.01 21.65
N ALA A 410 -27.27 4.89 20.85
CA ALA A 410 -28.71 5.10 20.88
C ALA A 410 -29.50 3.88 20.36
N ARG A 411 -28.95 3.15 19.37
CA ARG A 411 -29.57 1.95 18.81
C ARG A 411 -29.40 0.72 19.68
N PHE A 412 -28.25 0.59 20.35
CA PHE A 412 -27.87 -0.58 21.12
C PHE A 412 -27.54 -0.18 22.56
N ASN A 413 -28.55 -0.22 23.44
CA ASN A 413 -28.45 0.19 24.85
C ASN A 413 -27.34 -0.53 25.64
N GLY A 414 -26.90 -1.72 25.21
CA GLY A 414 -25.81 -2.49 25.83
C GLY A 414 -24.40 -2.15 25.34
N LEU A 415 -24.25 -1.24 24.37
CA LEU A 415 -22.94 -0.89 23.82
C LEU A 415 -22.23 0.14 24.72
N ALA A 416 -21.11 -0.28 25.33
CA ALA A 416 -20.32 0.57 26.22
C ALA A 416 -19.67 1.75 25.47
N ALA A 417 -19.56 2.91 26.11
CA ALA A 417 -18.88 4.07 25.52
C ALA A 417 -17.36 3.84 25.41
N PRO A 418 -16.68 4.39 24.39
CA PRO A 418 -15.23 4.45 24.38
C PRO A 418 -14.72 5.36 25.52
N PRO A 419 -13.44 5.23 25.90
CA PRO A 419 -12.79 6.18 26.80
C PRO A 419 -12.97 7.64 26.36
N ALA A 420 -12.95 8.57 27.33
CA ALA A 420 -13.10 9.98 27.05
C ALA A 420 -12.00 10.48 26.09
N GLY A 421 -12.40 11.21 25.04
CA GLY A 421 -11.47 11.72 24.04
C GLY A 421 -10.94 10.69 23.04
N THR A 422 -11.57 9.51 22.94
CA THR A 422 -11.19 8.48 21.96
C THR A 422 -12.37 7.95 21.15
N LEU A 423 -12.06 7.19 20.09
CA LEU A 423 -13.02 6.38 19.34
C LEU A 423 -12.52 4.94 19.28
N MET A 424 -13.46 3.99 19.36
CA MET A 424 -13.16 2.55 19.33
C MET A 424 -14.02 1.83 18.29
N PRO A 425 -13.51 0.72 17.71
CA PRO A 425 -14.32 -0.13 16.86
C PRO A 425 -15.58 -0.64 17.58
N ALA A 426 -16.62 -0.92 16.80
CA ALA A 426 -17.82 -1.62 17.26
C ALA A 426 -18.04 -2.90 16.46
N PHE A 427 -18.60 -3.93 17.08
CA PHE A 427 -18.88 -5.21 16.45
C PHE A 427 -20.38 -5.52 16.51
N ILE A 428 -20.98 -5.88 15.37
CA ILE A 428 -22.34 -6.39 15.27
C ILE A 428 -22.29 -7.91 15.08
N HIS A 429 -22.69 -8.63 16.12
CA HIS A 429 -22.83 -10.07 16.10
C HIS A 429 -24.15 -10.47 15.42
N CYS A 430 -24.04 -11.08 14.24
CA CYS A 430 -25.18 -11.58 13.47
C CYS A 430 -25.51 -13.02 13.89
N GLU A 431 -26.19 -13.15 15.04
CA GLU A 431 -26.58 -14.43 15.63
C GLU A 431 -27.55 -15.17 14.70
N GLY A 432 -27.28 -16.44 14.42
CA GLY A 432 -28.10 -17.26 13.53
C GLY A 432 -27.92 -17.01 12.03
N SER A 433 -27.00 -16.12 11.61
CA SER A 433 -26.73 -15.88 10.19
C SER A 433 -26.24 -17.13 9.44
N PHE A 434 -26.58 -17.25 8.15
CA PHE A 434 -26.21 -18.40 7.33
C PHE A 434 -25.12 -18.06 6.30
N CYS A 435 -24.03 -18.82 6.31
CA CYS A 435 -22.99 -18.76 5.28
C CYS A 435 -23.21 -19.86 4.23
N PHE A 436 -23.46 -19.45 2.98
CA PHE A 436 -23.38 -20.31 1.81
C PHE A 436 -21.93 -20.48 1.38
N LYS A 437 -21.52 -21.71 1.09
CA LYS A 437 -20.21 -22.02 0.53
C LYS A 437 -20.41 -22.70 -0.81
N ASP A 438 -19.86 -22.10 -1.86
CA ASP A 438 -19.92 -22.66 -3.21
C ASP A 438 -19.10 -23.96 -3.27
N PRO A 439 -19.67 -25.08 -3.76
CA PRO A 439 -19.01 -26.38 -3.72
C PRO A 439 -17.79 -26.46 -4.67
N THR A 440 -17.79 -25.67 -5.74
CA THR A 440 -16.74 -25.70 -6.78
C THR A 440 -15.63 -24.71 -6.49
N THR A 441 -16.00 -23.45 -6.25
CA THR A 441 -15.05 -22.35 -6.06
C THR A 441 -14.61 -22.20 -4.59
N LEU A 442 -15.31 -22.87 -3.65
CA LEU A 442 -15.14 -22.72 -2.20
C LEU A 442 -15.38 -21.29 -1.69
N SER A 443 -15.93 -20.42 -2.53
CA SER A 443 -16.27 -19.04 -2.19
C SER A 443 -17.38 -19.01 -1.15
N LYS A 444 -17.28 -18.05 -0.22
CA LYS A 444 -18.26 -17.87 0.87
C LYS A 444 -19.12 -16.64 0.62
N LYS A 445 -20.41 -16.77 0.91
CA LYS A 445 -21.46 -15.74 0.77
C LYS A 445 -22.36 -15.75 2.00
N ASN A 446 -22.71 -14.59 2.54
CA ASN A 446 -23.57 -14.45 3.70
C ASN A 446 -24.54 -13.27 3.50
N PRO A 447 -25.74 -13.53 2.95
CA PRO A 447 -26.72 -12.48 2.65
C PRO A 447 -27.22 -11.78 3.91
N ASP A 448 -27.29 -12.49 5.03
CA ASP A 448 -27.86 -11.95 6.26
C ASP A 448 -26.91 -10.89 6.86
N GLN A 449 -25.60 -11.17 6.91
CA GLN A 449 -24.60 -10.20 7.33
C GLN A 449 -24.55 -8.97 6.40
N VAL A 450 -24.64 -9.18 5.07
CA VAL A 450 -24.71 -8.09 4.09
C VAL A 450 -25.93 -7.19 4.34
N LYS A 451 -27.11 -7.80 4.52
CA LYS A 451 -28.34 -7.07 4.77
C LYS A 451 -28.29 -6.28 6.07
N ILE A 452 -27.84 -6.89 7.17
CA ILE A 452 -27.69 -6.22 8.47
C ILE A 452 -26.76 -5.02 8.37
N ALA A 453 -25.61 -5.18 7.70
CA ALA A 453 -24.66 -4.09 7.49
C ALA A 453 -25.27 -2.93 6.69
N LEU A 454 -25.90 -3.24 5.55
CA LEU A 454 -26.54 -2.24 4.68
C LEU A 454 -27.70 -1.51 5.36
N ASP A 455 -28.57 -2.24 6.07
CA ASP A 455 -29.70 -1.65 6.80
C ASP A 455 -29.17 -0.70 7.90
N LEU A 456 -28.14 -1.10 8.65
CA LEU A 456 -27.55 -0.26 9.70
C LEU A 456 -26.87 1.00 9.15
N VAL A 457 -26.14 0.88 8.04
CA VAL A 457 -25.50 2.02 7.36
C VAL A 457 -26.55 2.97 6.79
N LYS A 458 -27.62 2.43 6.18
CA LYS A 458 -28.75 3.24 5.68
C LYS A 458 -29.38 4.04 6.83
N ASP A 459 -29.69 3.38 7.94
CA ASP A 459 -30.32 4.03 9.09
C ASP A 459 -29.41 5.11 9.68
N PHE A 460 -28.10 4.86 9.75
CA PHE A 460 -27.11 5.85 10.19
C PHE A 460 -27.09 7.08 9.27
N VAL A 461 -26.97 6.87 7.95
CA VAL A 461 -26.93 7.95 6.94
C VAL A 461 -28.22 8.77 7.00
N THR A 462 -29.36 8.10 7.10
CA THR A 462 -30.69 8.75 7.16
C THR A 462 -30.85 9.56 8.44
N ALA A 463 -30.47 9.00 9.58
CA ALA A 463 -30.65 9.64 10.89
C ALA A 463 -29.70 10.83 11.11
N THR A 464 -28.52 10.84 10.47
CA THR A 464 -27.45 11.80 10.79
C THR A 464 -27.05 12.72 9.63
N ALA A 465 -27.65 12.51 8.45
CA ALA A 465 -27.38 13.21 7.20
C ALA A 465 -25.88 13.22 6.83
N VAL A 466 -25.18 12.12 7.15
CA VAL A 466 -23.77 11.93 6.76
C VAL A 466 -23.68 11.57 5.29
N ASP A 467 -22.67 12.11 4.60
CA ASP A 467 -22.39 11.74 3.21
C ASP A 467 -21.95 10.27 3.11
N ALA A 468 -22.76 9.45 2.43
CA ALA A 468 -22.47 8.04 2.19
C ALA A 468 -21.18 7.81 1.37
N GLY A 469 -20.73 8.81 0.60
CA GLY A 469 -19.44 8.76 -0.11
C GLY A 469 -18.22 8.61 0.82
N ARG A 470 -18.38 8.89 2.11
CA ARG A 470 -17.33 8.78 3.14
C ARG A 470 -17.29 7.40 3.81
N ILE A 471 -18.21 6.50 3.47
CA ILE A 471 -18.33 5.16 4.06
C ILE A 471 -17.86 4.11 3.05
N VAL A 472 -16.93 3.26 3.45
CA VAL A 472 -16.39 2.19 2.59
C VAL A 472 -16.75 0.83 3.18
N VAL A 473 -17.24 -0.09 2.34
CA VAL A 473 -17.49 -1.47 2.74
C VAL A 473 -16.38 -2.39 2.24
N MET A 474 -15.89 -3.24 3.13
CA MET A 474 -14.83 -4.21 2.85
C MET A 474 -15.25 -5.63 3.22
N SER A 475 -14.79 -6.62 2.47
CA SER A 475 -14.97 -8.03 2.81
C SER A 475 -13.75 -8.90 2.43
N PRO A 476 -13.44 -9.98 3.17
CA PRO A 476 -12.35 -10.89 2.80
C PRO A 476 -12.57 -11.62 1.47
N TYR A 477 -13.80 -11.69 0.98
CA TYR A 477 -14.20 -12.54 -0.15
C TYR A 477 -14.72 -11.72 -1.32
N LYS A 478 -14.15 -11.93 -2.52
CA LYS A 478 -14.68 -11.30 -3.76
C LYS A 478 -16.15 -11.63 -4.00
N ALA A 479 -16.55 -12.87 -3.72
CA ALA A 479 -17.94 -13.31 -3.82
C ALA A 479 -18.91 -12.56 -2.88
N MET A 480 -18.42 -12.06 -1.73
CA MET A 480 -19.20 -11.20 -0.83
C MET A 480 -19.31 -9.78 -1.38
N VAL A 481 -18.26 -9.24 -2.01
CA VAL A 481 -18.28 -7.95 -2.70
C VAL A 481 -19.29 -7.97 -3.86
N GLU A 482 -19.25 -9.02 -4.68
CA GLU A 482 -20.23 -9.20 -5.76
C GLU A 482 -21.66 -9.37 -5.22
N GLN A 483 -21.81 -10.12 -4.12
CA GLN A 483 -23.11 -10.26 -3.45
C GLN A 483 -23.61 -8.94 -2.86
N TYR A 484 -22.73 -8.14 -2.26
CA TYR A 484 -23.04 -6.81 -1.75
C TYR A 484 -23.56 -5.92 -2.86
N ALA A 485 -22.82 -5.82 -3.97
CA ALA A 485 -23.23 -5.07 -5.16
C ALA A 485 -24.59 -5.56 -5.68
N MET A 486 -24.82 -6.87 -5.67
CA MET A 486 -26.11 -7.45 -6.07
C MET A 486 -27.24 -7.06 -5.12
N VAL A 487 -27.05 -7.17 -3.80
CA VAL A 487 -28.09 -6.80 -2.81
C VAL A 487 -28.40 -5.32 -2.88
N GLU A 488 -27.37 -4.49 -3.01
CA GLU A 488 -27.50 -3.05 -3.19
C GLU A 488 -28.24 -2.72 -4.51
N HIS A 489 -27.87 -3.38 -5.61
CA HIS A 489 -28.56 -3.24 -6.89
C HIS A 489 -30.02 -3.67 -6.81
N ILE A 490 -30.34 -4.80 -6.18
CA ILE A 490 -31.71 -5.25 -5.95
C ILE A 490 -32.47 -4.24 -5.08
N ALA A 491 -31.84 -3.67 -4.05
CA ALA A 491 -32.45 -2.65 -3.22
C ALA A 491 -32.78 -1.36 -4.01
N ARG A 492 -31.91 -0.98 -4.96
CA ARG A 492 -32.16 0.13 -5.91
C ARG A 492 -33.30 -0.19 -6.89
N GLN A 493 -33.31 -1.39 -7.48
CA GLN A 493 -34.29 -1.84 -8.47
C GLN A 493 -35.71 -2.03 -7.90
N ARG A 494 -35.83 -2.47 -6.64
CA ARG A 494 -37.12 -2.69 -5.96
C ARG A 494 -37.86 -1.41 -5.56
N LYS A 495 -37.49 -0.24 -6.10
CA LYS A 495 -38.13 1.07 -5.85
C LYS A 495 -38.36 1.37 -4.37
N ARG A 496 -37.34 1.17 -3.52
CA ARG A 496 -37.27 1.85 -2.21
C ARG A 496 -36.53 3.18 -2.43
N PRO A 497 -37.22 4.28 -2.81
CA PRO A 497 -36.57 5.54 -3.18
C PRO A 497 -35.62 6.04 -2.09
N GLU A 498 -35.99 5.88 -0.81
CA GLU A 498 -35.16 6.27 0.33
C GLU A 498 -33.82 5.53 0.42
N CYS A 499 -33.79 4.21 0.16
CA CYS A 499 -32.54 3.42 0.17
C CYS A 499 -31.63 3.79 -1.02
N ALA A 500 -32.24 3.95 -2.20
CA ALA A 500 -31.51 4.22 -3.44
C ALA A 500 -30.85 5.60 -3.40
N THR A 501 -31.52 6.61 -2.83
CA THR A 501 -30.98 7.96 -2.71
C THR A 501 -29.97 8.09 -1.59
N ALA A 502 -30.23 7.52 -0.39
CA ALA A 502 -29.34 7.66 0.76
C ALA A 502 -27.96 7.04 0.54
N LEU A 503 -27.90 5.88 -0.13
CA LEU A 503 -26.65 5.16 -0.40
C LEU A 503 -26.10 5.38 -1.82
N ALA A 504 -26.70 6.29 -2.60
CA ALA A 504 -26.32 6.51 -4.01
C ALA A 504 -24.84 6.85 -4.19
N LYS A 505 -24.27 7.62 -3.26
CA LYS A 505 -22.90 8.13 -3.33
C LYS A 505 -21.85 7.18 -2.74
N MET A 506 -22.28 6.06 -2.15
CA MET A 506 -21.35 5.14 -1.50
C MET A 506 -20.45 4.46 -2.54
N PRO A 507 -19.13 4.35 -2.30
CA PRO A 507 -18.23 3.63 -3.18
C PRO A 507 -18.57 2.14 -3.28
N GLU A 508 -18.11 1.50 -4.36
CA GLU A 508 -18.21 0.05 -4.49
C GLU A 508 -17.47 -0.66 -3.34
N ALA A 509 -18.03 -1.79 -2.90
CA ALA A 509 -17.37 -2.61 -1.90
C ALA A 509 -16.04 -3.17 -2.43
N ALA A 510 -15.06 -3.33 -1.55
CA ALA A 510 -13.71 -3.74 -1.90
C ALA A 510 -13.24 -4.97 -1.12
N THR A 511 -12.25 -5.69 -1.64
CA THR A 511 -11.52 -6.69 -0.84
C THR A 511 -10.33 -6.05 -0.12
N ALA A 512 -9.77 -6.76 0.86
CA ALA A 512 -8.54 -6.30 1.54
C ALA A 512 -7.39 -6.00 0.55
N GLU A 513 -7.27 -6.82 -0.50
CA GLU A 513 -6.26 -6.65 -1.54
C GLU A 513 -6.54 -5.46 -2.46
N SER A 514 -7.78 -5.26 -2.90
CA SER A 514 -8.11 -4.15 -3.81
C SER A 514 -8.10 -2.79 -3.12
N PHE A 515 -8.27 -2.76 -1.79
CA PHE A 515 -8.27 -1.55 -0.96
C PHE A 515 -6.91 -1.30 -0.27
N GLN A 516 -5.83 -1.98 -0.67
CA GLN A 516 -4.50 -1.72 -0.12
C GLN A 516 -4.01 -0.33 -0.53
N GLY A 517 -3.48 0.42 0.44
CA GLY A 517 -3.00 1.80 0.22
C GLY A 517 -4.11 2.85 0.12
N GLN A 518 -5.39 2.45 0.25
CA GLN A 518 -6.53 3.36 0.32
C GLN A 518 -7.01 3.53 1.77
N GLU A 519 -7.88 4.51 1.99
CA GLU A 519 -8.47 4.81 3.29
C GLU A 519 -9.92 5.28 3.13
N GLY A 520 -10.73 5.08 4.16
CA GLY A 520 -12.10 5.57 4.23
C GLY A 520 -12.36 6.21 5.58
N ASP A 521 -13.27 7.18 5.65
CA ASP A 521 -13.55 7.86 6.92
C ASP A 521 -14.24 6.93 7.89
N MET A 522 -15.24 6.20 7.40
CA MET A 522 -15.83 5.09 8.10
C MET A 522 -15.66 3.83 7.26
N VAL A 523 -15.19 2.75 7.89
CA VAL A 523 -15.02 1.45 7.24
C VAL A 523 -15.95 0.43 7.89
N VAL A 524 -16.67 -0.32 7.06
CA VAL A 524 -17.53 -1.44 7.46
C VAL A 524 -16.92 -2.72 6.95
N VAL A 525 -16.46 -3.60 7.84
CA VAL A 525 -15.90 -4.90 7.48
C VAL A 525 -16.95 -5.98 7.68
N ILE A 526 -17.30 -6.69 6.61
CA ILE A 526 -18.24 -7.81 6.64
C ILE A 526 -17.45 -9.11 6.48
N PHE A 527 -17.37 -9.91 7.54
CA PHE A 527 -16.52 -11.10 7.58
C PHE A 527 -17.07 -12.26 6.72
N GLY A 528 -18.39 -12.41 6.63
CA GLY A 528 -19.07 -13.41 5.81
C GLY A 528 -19.04 -14.83 6.37
N THR A 529 -18.30 -15.10 7.44
CA THR A 529 -18.14 -16.43 8.05
C THR A 529 -18.96 -16.59 9.34
N THR A 530 -19.16 -17.85 9.72
CA THR A 530 -19.86 -18.28 10.93
C THR A 530 -19.11 -19.44 11.58
N VAL A 531 -19.40 -19.77 12.85
CA VAL A 531 -18.80 -20.92 13.56
C VAL A 531 -18.84 -22.21 12.72
N ARG A 532 -19.93 -22.44 11.97
CA ARG A 532 -20.12 -23.65 11.14
C ARG A 532 -19.11 -23.76 9.99
N VAL A 533 -18.80 -22.65 9.32
CA VAL A 533 -17.85 -22.65 8.18
C VAL A 533 -16.41 -22.34 8.59
N GLY A 534 -16.23 -21.82 9.81
CA GLY A 534 -14.96 -21.38 10.34
C GLY A 534 -14.46 -20.06 9.75
N PRO A 535 -13.39 -19.48 10.34
CA PRO A 535 -12.94 -18.11 10.05
C PRO A 535 -12.35 -17.93 8.64
N GLY A 536 -11.80 -18.97 8.02
CA GLY A 536 -11.35 -18.90 6.62
C GLY A 536 -10.21 -17.90 6.40
N PHE A 537 -10.42 -16.86 5.59
CA PHE A 537 -9.36 -15.90 5.21
C PHE A 537 -9.04 -14.88 6.31
N THR A 538 -9.90 -14.75 7.32
CA THR A 538 -9.68 -13.82 8.45
C THR A 538 -8.69 -14.36 9.48
N LEU A 539 -8.24 -15.62 9.33
CA LEU A 539 -7.11 -16.17 10.10
C LEU A 539 -5.75 -15.63 9.64
N ASP A 540 -5.68 -15.10 8.42
CA ASP A 540 -4.46 -14.46 7.94
C ASP A 540 -4.32 -13.10 8.63
N GLU A 541 -3.36 -13.01 9.55
CA GLU A 541 -3.13 -11.82 10.40
C GLU A 541 -2.84 -10.58 9.55
N GLN A 542 -2.16 -10.73 8.42
CA GLN A 542 -1.84 -9.61 7.53
C GLN A 542 -3.09 -9.07 6.83
N ARG A 543 -3.97 -9.97 6.36
CA ARG A 543 -5.29 -9.58 5.80
C ARG A 543 -6.17 -8.92 6.86
N LEU A 544 -6.20 -9.48 8.07
CA LEU A 544 -6.99 -8.92 9.17
C LEU A 544 -6.46 -7.55 9.58
N ASN A 545 -5.15 -7.39 9.72
CA ASN A 545 -4.50 -6.12 9.99
C ASN A 545 -4.85 -5.06 8.94
N VAL A 546 -4.86 -5.42 7.65
CA VAL A 546 -5.33 -4.54 6.59
C VAL A 546 -6.79 -4.12 6.83
N MET A 547 -7.70 -5.04 7.05
CA MET A 547 -9.12 -4.70 7.25
C MET A 547 -9.38 -3.83 8.49
N LEU A 548 -8.58 -4.00 9.55
CA LEU A 548 -8.71 -3.25 10.81
C LEU A 548 -7.98 -1.90 10.80
N SER A 549 -7.42 -1.47 9.66
CA SER A 549 -6.56 -0.28 9.59
C SER A 549 -6.80 0.65 8.40
N ARG A 550 -8.00 0.61 7.84
CA ARG A 550 -8.41 1.45 6.69
C ARG A 550 -9.27 2.65 7.08
N GLN A 551 -9.82 2.62 8.29
CA GLN A 551 -10.63 3.70 8.85
C GLN A 551 -9.80 4.93 9.23
N ARG A 552 -10.39 6.12 9.07
CA ARG A 552 -9.91 7.37 9.68
C ARG A 552 -10.64 7.69 10.99
N CYS A 553 -11.97 7.59 10.97
CA CYS A 553 -12.86 8.11 12.00
C CYS A 553 -13.74 7.03 12.64
N GLY A 554 -14.06 5.92 11.95
CA GLY A 554 -14.92 4.87 12.52
C GLY A 554 -14.73 3.50 11.88
N LEU A 555 -14.77 2.45 12.70
CA LEU A 555 -14.69 1.05 12.26
C LEU A 555 -15.88 0.25 12.78
N LEU A 556 -16.66 -0.30 11.85
CA LEU A 556 -17.75 -1.22 12.14
C LEU A 556 -17.38 -2.61 11.64
N LEU A 557 -17.42 -3.60 12.53
CA LEU A 557 -17.22 -5.00 12.21
C LEU A 557 -18.57 -5.71 12.22
N VAL A 558 -18.86 -6.53 11.21
CA VAL A 558 -20.12 -7.27 11.09
C VAL A 558 -19.82 -8.74 10.83
N GLY A 559 -20.29 -9.61 11.71
CA GLY A 559 -20.04 -11.04 11.57
C GLY A 559 -20.46 -11.90 12.75
N ASP A 560 -19.87 -13.08 12.84
CA ASP A 560 -20.04 -13.98 13.98
C ASP A 560 -18.86 -13.83 14.95
N VAL A 561 -19.09 -13.22 16.12
CA VAL A 561 -18.03 -12.98 17.11
C VAL A 561 -17.44 -14.29 17.64
N ASN A 562 -18.21 -15.37 17.61
CA ASN A 562 -17.79 -16.67 18.13
C ASN A 562 -17.02 -17.52 17.11
N VAL A 563 -16.84 -17.05 15.87
CA VAL A 563 -16.22 -17.81 14.75
C VAL A 563 -14.80 -18.29 15.07
N ALA A 564 -14.07 -17.55 15.90
CA ALA A 564 -12.71 -17.85 16.33
C ALA A 564 -12.65 -18.36 17.78
N GLY A 565 -13.77 -18.84 18.33
CA GLY A 565 -13.87 -19.33 19.71
C GLY A 565 -15.01 -18.65 20.47
N SER A 566 -15.65 -19.40 21.36
CA SER A 566 -16.75 -18.88 22.19
C SER A 566 -16.24 -17.79 23.15
N MET A 567 -16.98 -16.68 23.20
CA MET A 567 -16.71 -15.54 24.10
C MET A 567 -17.29 -15.73 25.51
N THR A 568 -18.11 -16.77 25.72
CA THR A 568 -18.90 -16.98 26.95
C THR A 568 -18.39 -18.11 27.85
N LYS A 569 -17.16 -18.61 27.70
CA LYS A 569 -16.67 -19.78 28.46
C LYS A 569 -16.91 -19.63 29.97
N GLU A 570 -17.70 -20.56 30.51
CA GLU A 570 -17.93 -20.74 31.95
C GLU A 570 -16.61 -20.96 32.71
N LYS A 571 -16.54 -20.38 33.91
CA LYS A 571 -15.49 -20.60 34.91
C LYS A 571 -15.51 -22.06 35.41
N GLY A 572 -15.10 -23.03 34.58
CA GLY A 572 -15.20 -24.45 34.94
C GLY A 572 -14.16 -25.41 34.37
N ALA A 573 -13.27 -24.98 33.47
CA ALA A 573 -12.21 -25.85 32.96
C ALA A 573 -10.97 -25.79 33.87
N LYS A 574 -10.70 -26.89 34.58
CA LYS A 574 -9.55 -27.09 35.48
C LYS A 574 -8.24 -26.54 34.88
N LYS A 575 -7.55 -25.69 35.64
CA LYS A 575 -6.18 -25.23 35.38
C LYS A 575 -5.23 -26.43 35.30
N GLY A 576 -5.00 -26.94 34.10
CA GLY A 576 -3.83 -27.76 33.79
C GLY A 576 -2.60 -26.86 33.71
N LYS A 577 -1.54 -27.20 34.44
CA LYS A 577 -0.22 -26.55 34.40
C LYS A 577 0.36 -26.65 32.97
N ASN A 578 0.12 -25.65 32.13
CA ASN A 578 0.98 -25.30 31.00
C ASN A 578 0.68 -23.85 30.59
N LYS A 579 1.44 -22.91 31.15
CA LYS A 579 1.52 -21.53 30.67
C LYS A 579 2.19 -21.55 29.30
N GLY A 580 1.46 -21.19 28.24
CA GLY A 580 2.06 -20.77 26.96
C GLY A 580 1.65 -21.51 25.70
N ARG A 581 0.37 -21.89 25.49
CA ARG A 581 -0.06 -22.42 24.19
C ARG A 581 -1.43 -21.87 23.77
N ASN A 582 -1.42 -21.18 22.63
CA ASN A 582 -2.56 -20.55 21.95
C ASN A 582 -3.86 -21.34 22.06
N ASP A 583 -4.93 -20.68 22.51
CA ASP A 583 -6.28 -21.24 22.53
C ASP A 583 -6.66 -21.72 21.12
N THR A 584 -6.81 -23.04 20.98
CA THR A 584 -7.24 -23.68 19.74
C THR A 584 -8.75 -23.64 19.61
N VAL A 585 -9.23 -23.16 18.47
CA VAL A 585 -10.62 -23.08 18.04
C VAL A 585 -11.02 -24.39 17.42
N LYS A 586 -12.10 -24.98 17.94
CA LYS A 586 -12.74 -26.17 17.38
C LYS A 586 -13.64 -25.76 16.20
N ILE A 587 -13.25 -26.12 14.98
CA ILE A 587 -14.08 -26.01 13.77
C ILE A 587 -14.76 -27.36 13.56
N ILE A 588 -16.09 -27.38 13.39
CA ILE A 588 -16.85 -28.59 13.09
C ILE A 588 -17.24 -28.52 11.62
N GLY A 589 -16.63 -29.37 10.78
CA GLY A 589 -16.96 -29.49 9.36
C GLY A 589 -18.35 -30.08 9.12
N GLU A 590 -18.83 -30.02 7.88
CA GLU A 590 -20.18 -30.47 7.48
C GLU A 590 -20.45 -31.96 7.73
N GLU A 591 -19.40 -32.79 7.78
CA GLU A 591 -19.44 -34.22 8.12
C GLU A 591 -19.22 -34.50 9.62
N GLY A 592 -19.22 -33.47 10.47
CA GLY A 592 -18.89 -33.60 11.90
C GLY A 592 -17.39 -33.72 12.21
N LYS A 593 -16.51 -33.66 11.19
CA LYS A 593 -15.05 -33.68 11.37
C LYS A 593 -14.58 -32.45 12.14
N VAL A 594 -13.88 -32.69 13.24
CA VAL A 594 -13.35 -31.65 14.13
C VAL A 594 -11.95 -31.25 13.70
N ALA A 595 -11.73 -29.98 13.36
CA ALA A 595 -10.42 -29.38 13.12
C ALA A 595 -10.09 -28.37 14.22
N TYR A 596 -8.85 -28.36 14.71
CA TYR A 596 -8.38 -27.39 15.70
C TYR A 596 -7.50 -26.35 15.02
N VAL A 597 -7.86 -25.07 15.12
CA VAL A 597 -7.10 -23.96 14.54
C VAL A 597 -6.80 -22.94 15.63
N ALA A 598 -5.56 -22.50 15.79
CA ALA A 598 -5.26 -21.44 16.75
C ALA A 598 -6.08 -20.18 16.41
N GLY A 599 -6.82 -19.63 17.38
CA GLY A 599 -7.69 -18.46 17.14
C GLY A 599 -6.92 -17.19 16.77
N GLY A 600 -5.62 -17.16 17.09
CA GLY A 600 -4.66 -16.13 16.67
C GLY A 600 -5.13 -14.72 16.97
N MET A 601 -4.73 -13.79 16.09
CA MET A 601 -5.14 -12.39 16.13
C MET A 601 -6.68 -12.21 16.15
N LEU A 602 -7.42 -12.98 15.34
CA LEU A 602 -8.87 -12.83 15.20
C LEU A 602 -9.62 -13.06 16.52
N TYR A 603 -9.26 -14.11 17.26
CA TYR A 603 -9.83 -14.38 18.57
C TYR A 603 -9.50 -13.26 19.56
N SER A 604 -8.24 -12.79 19.57
CA SER A 604 -7.82 -11.70 20.46
C SER A 604 -8.59 -10.41 20.20
N VAL A 605 -8.79 -10.05 18.93
CA VAL A 605 -9.59 -8.88 18.52
C VAL A 605 -11.03 -9.01 18.99
N HIS A 606 -11.69 -10.15 18.71
CA HIS A 606 -13.08 -10.36 19.13
C HIS A 606 -13.22 -10.34 20.66
N LYS A 607 -12.30 -10.99 21.37
CA LYS A 607 -12.28 -11.01 22.83
C LYS A 607 -12.08 -9.62 23.42
N ALA A 608 -11.15 -8.83 22.89
CA ALA A 608 -10.92 -7.47 23.35
C ALA A 608 -12.16 -6.58 23.17
N LEU A 609 -12.86 -6.70 22.03
CA LEU A 609 -14.11 -5.95 21.81
C LEU A 609 -15.24 -6.45 22.72
N TRP A 610 -15.33 -7.75 22.95
CA TRP A 610 -16.32 -8.35 23.86
C TRP A 610 -16.11 -7.88 25.30
N GLU A 611 -14.89 -7.98 25.82
CA GLU A 611 -14.52 -7.55 27.18
C GLU A 611 -14.68 -6.04 27.37
N ALA A 612 -14.50 -5.24 26.31
CA ALA A 612 -14.74 -3.80 26.32
C ALA A 612 -16.24 -3.42 26.19
N GLY A 613 -17.17 -4.38 26.10
CA GLY A 613 -18.59 -4.09 25.91
C GLY A 613 -18.91 -3.46 24.55
N ARG A 614 -18.07 -3.71 23.54
CA ARG A 614 -18.16 -3.13 22.18
C ARG A 614 -18.81 -4.06 21.16
N VAL A 615 -19.55 -5.08 21.63
CA VAL A 615 -20.27 -6.05 20.81
C VAL A 615 -21.77 -5.89 21.04
N ALA A 616 -22.53 -5.66 19.97
CA ALA A 616 -23.99 -5.68 19.98
C ALA A 616 -24.50 -6.87 19.16
N THR A 617 -25.61 -7.48 19.57
CA THR A 617 -26.18 -8.67 18.91
C THR A 617 -27.43 -8.32 18.10
N VAL A 618 -27.51 -8.86 16.89
CA VAL A 618 -28.69 -8.82 16.02
C VAL A 618 -29.01 -10.26 15.61
N SER A 619 -30.16 -10.78 16.04
CA SER A 619 -30.60 -12.14 15.73
C SER A 619 -31.26 -12.19 14.34
N VAL A 620 -30.90 -13.21 13.56
CA VAL A 620 -31.50 -13.49 12.25
C VAL A 620 -32.62 -14.52 12.43
N GLU A 621 -33.83 -14.19 11.99
CA GLU A 621 -34.96 -15.13 12.06
C GLU A 621 -34.66 -16.38 11.21
N PRO A 622 -34.93 -17.59 11.73
CA PRO A 622 -34.77 -18.81 10.94
C PRO A 622 -35.75 -18.77 9.76
N LYS A 623 -35.21 -18.82 8.53
CA LYS A 623 -36.05 -19.01 7.34
C LYS A 623 -36.80 -20.32 7.49
N LYS A 624 -38.14 -20.26 7.64
CA LYS A 624 -39.01 -21.45 7.51
C LYS A 624 -38.66 -22.12 6.18
N LYS A 625 -38.21 -23.37 6.27
CA LYS A 625 -37.83 -24.19 5.11
C LYS A 625 -39.03 -24.44 4.21
#